data_AF-A0A2W7AD06-F1
#
_entry.id   AF-A0A2W7AD06-F1
#
_cell.length_a   1.000
_cell.length_b   1.000
_cell.length_c   1.000
_cell.angle_alpha   90.00
_cell.angle_beta   90.00
_cell.angle_gamma   90.00
#
_symmetry.space_group_name_H-M   'P 1'
#
loop_
_entity.id
_entity.type
_entity.pdbx_description
1 polymer ?
#
loop_
_entity_poly.entity_id
_entity_poly.type
_entity_poly.pdbx_seq_one_letter_code
_entity_poly.pdbx_strand_id
1 'polypeptide(L)'
;MKTLFSFLMIFSFLCLSAQEKDSDGDGVLDKDDACPTIKGNYYGCPDPTKPDCTEFQKEKKKIFDNFKNESKSVDYSILSDIIFSKIDFKRFTHANLLISPENIKGYDCGVPFMYGCRSDYNTTNPNYSSSEFFNSNIIKKFRKKIKANIIPVFAINNFDNEFGMNLFTNDFIEDWQKIRNFEYFKVIKNIASESKVIYKNREQEILYLPNNKYELNIENTDYLMFDFKNELENIVIVDIYYNREENPQTLKLQYNLGKWNFLSN
;
A
#
# COMPACT_ATOMS: atom_id res chain seq x y z
N MET A 1 20.22 -81.66 18.06
CA MET A 1 20.29 -80.90 16.79
C MET A 1 19.49 -79.63 16.97
N LYS A 2 20.18 -78.54 17.30
CA LYS A 2 20.44 -77.38 16.43
C LYS A 2 19.18 -76.50 16.25
N THR A 3 19.08 -75.32 16.90
CA THR A 3 19.45 -73.97 16.36
C THR A 3 18.73 -73.67 15.03
N LEU A 4 18.12 -72.53 14.70
CA LEU A 4 18.25 -71.10 15.04
C LEU A 4 17.35 -70.32 14.04
N PHE A 5 17.09 -69.03 14.28
CA PHE A 5 16.53 -68.03 13.34
C PHE A 5 15.05 -68.21 12.94
N SER A 6 14.21 -67.21 12.75
CA SER A 6 14.19 -65.74 12.85
C SER A 6 12.69 -65.43 12.59
N PHE A 7 11.99 -64.53 13.26
CA PHE A 7 11.99 -63.13 12.85
C PHE A 7 11.15 -62.34 13.88
N LEU A 8 11.84 -61.55 14.70
CA LEU A 8 11.32 -60.25 15.10
C LEU A 8 11.14 -59.44 13.80
N MET A 9 9.90 -59.24 13.36
CA MET A 9 9.43 -58.05 12.63
C MET A 9 8.07 -58.37 12.02
N ILE A 10 6.98 -58.03 12.72
CA ILE A 10 5.91 -57.22 12.11
C ILE A 10 5.50 -56.20 13.18
N PHE A 11 6.47 -55.38 13.58
CA PHE A 11 6.20 -54.08 14.18
C PHE A 11 6.35 -53.08 13.04
N SER A 12 5.31 -52.90 12.24
CA SER A 12 5.17 -51.67 11.43
C SER A 12 3.86 -51.66 10.66
N PHE A 13 3.07 -50.63 10.95
CA PHE A 13 2.34 -49.88 9.93
C PHE A 13 1.30 -50.66 9.11
N LEU A 14 0.17 -50.97 9.75
CA LEU A 14 -1.14 -50.79 9.11
C LEU A 14 -1.60 -49.33 9.28
N CYS A 15 -0.71 -48.38 9.00
CA CYS A 15 -1.09 -47.17 8.30
C CYS A 15 -0.70 -47.44 6.85
N LEU A 16 -1.52 -48.20 6.13
CA LEU A 16 -1.58 -48.04 4.69
C LEU A 16 -2.21 -46.66 4.48
N SER A 17 -1.42 -45.60 4.68
CA SER A 17 -1.73 -44.31 4.09
C SER A 17 -1.94 -44.63 2.62
N ALA A 18 -3.15 -44.41 2.10
CA ALA A 18 -3.33 -44.32 0.68
C ALA A 18 -2.24 -43.34 0.22
N GLN A 19 -1.22 -43.87 -0.48
CA GLN A 19 -0.13 -43.04 -0.96
C GLN A 19 -0.80 -42.05 -1.91
N GLU A 20 -0.91 -40.80 -1.46
CA GLU A 20 -1.55 -39.78 -2.27
C GLU A 20 -0.73 -39.65 -3.56
N LYS A 21 -1.43 -39.77 -4.69
CA LYS A 21 -0.81 -39.90 -6.01
C LYS A 21 -0.35 -38.52 -6.47
N ASP A 22 0.88 -38.46 -6.96
CA ASP A 22 1.49 -37.32 -7.64
C ASP A 22 2.06 -37.89 -8.94
N SER A 23 1.36 -37.64 -10.04
CA SER A 23 1.56 -38.32 -11.32
C SER A 23 2.75 -37.80 -12.10
N ASP A 24 3.05 -36.51 -11.99
CA ASP A 24 4.19 -35.93 -12.67
C ASP A 24 5.40 -35.81 -11.74
N GLY A 25 5.23 -35.77 -10.41
CA GLY A 25 6.30 -35.76 -9.44
C GLY A 25 6.87 -34.37 -9.21
N ASP A 26 6.01 -33.35 -9.17
CA ASP A 26 6.37 -31.97 -8.82
C ASP A 26 6.19 -31.63 -7.33
N GLY A 27 5.63 -32.57 -6.55
CA GLY A 27 5.42 -32.41 -5.11
C GLY A 27 4.04 -31.88 -4.74
N VAL A 28 3.16 -31.62 -5.72
CA VAL A 28 1.72 -31.39 -5.53
C VAL A 28 0.97 -32.69 -5.83
N LEU A 29 -0.01 -33.01 -5.00
CA LEU A 29 -0.78 -34.24 -5.17
C LEU A 29 -1.81 -34.06 -6.29
N ASP A 30 -2.09 -35.10 -7.09
CA ASP A 30 -3.06 -35.10 -8.19
C ASP A 30 -4.43 -34.49 -7.82
N LYS A 31 -4.84 -34.60 -6.55
CA LYS A 31 -6.11 -34.07 -6.02
C LYS A 31 -6.10 -32.54 -5.83
N ASP A 32 -4.92 -31.97 -5.61
CA ASP A 32 -4.64 -30.55 -5.34
C ASP A 32 -3.88 -29.88 -6.51
N ASP A 33 -3.49 -30.67 -7.51
CA ASP A 33 -2.75 -30.28 -8.71
C ASP A 33 -3.69 -29.91 -9.86
N ALA A 34 -3.55 -28.70 -10.38
CA ALA A 34 -4.34 -28.19 -11.50
C ALA A 34 -3.86 -28.73 -12.87
N CYS A 35 -2.63 -29.22 -12.96
CA CYS A 35 -2.02 -29.83 -14.13
C CYS A 35 -1.33 -31.19 -13.82
N PRO A 36 -2.06 -32.26 -13.43
CA PRO A 36 -1.51 -33.54 -12.92
C PRO A 36 -0.63 -34.36 -13.89
N THR A 37 -0.29 -33.83 -15.05
CA THR A 37 0.53 -34.51 -16.05
C THR A 37 1.69 -33.64 -16.52
N ILE A 38 1.83 -32.41 -16.01
CA ILE A 38 2.78 -31.42 -16.45
C ILE A 38 3.33 -30.69 -15.23
N LYS A 39 4.53 -31.10 -14.80
CA LYS A 39 5.22 -30.50 -13.66
C LYS A 39 5.16 -28.98 -13.64
N GLY A 40 4.83 -28.42 -12.49
CA GLY A 40 5.21 -27.05 -12.18
C GLY A 40 4.89 -26.57 -10.78
N ASN A 41 5.49 -25.44 -10.42
CA ASN A 41 5.45 -24.97 -9.03
C ASN A 41 4.19 -24.16 -8.70
N TYR A 42 3.34 -23.85 -9.69
CA TYR A 42 2.18 -22.99 -9.52
C TYR A 42 0.90 -23.83 -9.49
N TYR A 43 0.50 -24.28 -8.29
CA TYR A 43 -0.61 -25.21 -8.10
C TYR A 43 -0.47 -26.48 -8.97
N GLY A 44 0.75 -26.98 -9.12
CA GLY A 44 1.10 -28.13 -9.95
C GLY A 44 1.17 -27.86 -11.46
N CYS A 45 0.96 -26.61 -11.88
CA CYS A 45 1.11 -26.19 -13.28
C CYS A 45 2.45 -25.46 -13.54
N PRO A 46 2.97 -25.50 -14.77
CA PRO A 46 4.10 -24.67 -15.19
C PRO A 46 3.84 -23.18 -14.91
N ASP A 47 4.89 -22.47 -14.47
CA ASP A 47 4.82 -21.03 -14.33
C ASP A 47 4.44 -20.39 -15.69
N PRO A 48 3.43 -19.52 -15.75
CA PRO A 48 3.12 -18.82 -16.97
C PRO A 48 4.34 -18.00 -17.41
N THR A 49 4.67 -18.05 -18.70
CA THR A 49 5.78 -17.28 -19.25
C THR A 49 5.54 -15.80 -19.01
N LYS A 50 6.49 -15.12 -18.38
CA LYS A 50 6.43 -13.66 -18.23
C LYS A 50 6.36 -13.03 -19.64
N PRO A 51 5.40 -12.12 -19.89
CA PRO A 51 5.32 -11.45 -21.19
C PRO A 51 6.56 -10.60 -21.44
N ASP A 52 6.94 -10.44 -22.72
CA ASP A 52 7.92 -9.42 -23.10
C ASP A 52 7.33 -8.03 -22.84
N CYS A 53 7.91 -7.31 -21.89
CA CYS A 53 7.46 -5.99 -21.48
C CYS A 53 8.28 -4.86 -22.10
N THR A 54 9.17 -5.13 -23.06
CA THR A 54 10.11 -4.13 -23.60
C THR A 54 9.40 -2.90 -24.19
N GLU A 55 8.44 -3.11 -25.10
CA GLU A 55 7.69 -1.97 -25.68
C GLU A 55 6.79 -1.30 -24.65
N PHE A 56 6.17 -2.08 -23.74
CA PHE A 56 5.40 -1.53 -22.63
C PHE A 56 6.27 -0.59 -21.76
N GLN A 57 7.48 -0.99 -21.37
CA GLN A 57 8.36 -0.15 -20.57
C GLN A 57 8.78 1.11 -21.32
N LYS A 58 9.05 1.01 -22.62
CA LYS A 58 9.40 2.15 -23.47
C LYS A 58 8.26 3.16 -23.55
N GLU A 59 7.02 2.72 -23.69
CA GLU A 59 5.84 3.59 -23.65
C GLU A 59 5.68 4.27 -22.30
N LYS A 60 5.81 3.52 -21.19
CA LYS A 60 5.70 4.08 -19.84
C LYS A 60 6.83 5.06 -19.53
N LYS A 61 8.05 4.78 -19.99
CA LYS A 61 9.18 5.71 -19.90
C LYS A 61 8.87 7.00 -20.62
N LYS A 62 8.32 6.94 -21.83
CA LYS A 62 7.94 8.15 -22.60
C LYS A 62 6.93 9.01 -21.84
N ILE A 63 5.91 8.39 -21.24
CA ILE A 63 4.92 9.08 -20.40
C ILE A 63 5.61 9.74 -19.20
N PHE A 64 6.44 9.00 -18.48
CA PHE A 64 7.20 9.51 -17.35
C PHE A 64 8.12 10.69 -17.73
N ASP A 65 8.86 10.56 -18.84
CA ASP A 65 9.74 11.62 -19.35
C ASP A 65 8.94 12.88 -19.71
N ASN A 66 7.74 12.73 -20.30
CA ASN A 66 6.86 13.86 -20.60
C ASN A 66 6.46 14.60 -19.32
N PHE A 67 5.98 13.87 -18.31
CA PHE A 67 5.66 14.43 -17.00
C PHE A 67 6.85 15.19 -16.39
N LYS A 68 8.04 14.57 -16.38
CA LYS A 68 9.24 15.19 -15.82
C LYS A 68 9.73 16.40 -16.61
N ASN A 69 9.44 16.46 -17.92
CA ASN A 69 9.83 17.58 -18.75
C ASN A 69 8.93 18.80 -18.53
N GLU A 70 7.62 18.63 -18.48
CA GLU A 70 6.69 19.74 -18.22
C GLU A 70 6.84 20.32 -16.81
N SER A 71 7.15 19.47 -15.82
CA SER A 71 7.25 19.88 -14.42
C SER A 71 8.46 20.75 -14.10
N LYS A 72 9.43 20.89 -15.02
CA LYS A 72 10.68 21.65 -14.79
C LYS A 72 10.44 23.13 -14.49
N SER A 73 9.35 23.69 -15.01
CA SER A 73 8.98 25.11 -14.84
C SER A 73 7.84 25.31 -13.83
N VAL A 74 7.43 24.25 -13.13
CA VAL A 74 6.31 24.30 -12.17
C VAL A 74 6.82 24.61 -10.78
N ASP A 75 6.23 25.64 -10.16
CA ASP A 75 6.44 25.95 -8.75
C ASP A 75 5.42 25.22 -7.88
N TYR A 76 5.86 24.14 -7.22
CA TYR A 76 5.04 23.35 -6.29
C TYR A 76 5.03 23.89 -4.85
N SER A 77 5.81 24.94 -4.54
CA SER A 77 6.07 25.39 -3.17
C SER A 77 4.79 25.74 -2.39
N ILE A 78 3.80 26.30 -3.07
CA ILE A 78 2.52 26.70 -2.47
C ILE A 78 1.43 25.64 -2.55
N LEU A 79 1.62 24.57 -3.34
CA LEU A 79 0.54 23.64 -3.68
C LEU A 79 0.03 22.91 -2.43
N SER A 80 0.93 22.54 -1.51
CA SER A 80 0.55 21.89 -0.26
C SER A 80 -0.37 22.76 0.60
N ASP A 81 -0.14 24.08 0.61
CA ASP A 81 -0.96 25.04 1.34
C ASP A 81 -2.33 25.24 0.70
N ILE A 82 -2.38 25.24 -0.63
CA ILE A 82 -3.63 25.30 -1.39
C ILE A 82 -4.49 24.07 -1.08
N ILE A 83 -3.92 22.86 -1.20
CA ILE A 83 -4.63 21.60 -0.91
C ILE A 83 -5.10 21.59 0.55
N PHE A 84 -4.22 21.92 1.50
CA PHE A 84 -4.55 21.94 2.92
C PHE A 84 -5.72 22.89 3.24
N SER A 85 -5.80 24.03 2.54
CA SER A 85 -6.89 24.99 2.73
C SER A 85 -8.27 24.47 2.35
N LYS A 86 -8.34 23.39 1.55
CA LYS A 86 -9.57 22.78 1.06
C LYS A 86 -10.05 21.62 1.91
N ILE A 87 -9.30 21.20 2.92
CA ILE A 87 -9.69 20.13 3.84
C ILE A 87 -10.82 20.62 4.75
N ASP A 88 -11.92 19.88 4.78
CA ASP A 88 -13.06 20.19 5.65
C ASP A 88 -12.89 19.56 7.02
N PHE A 89 -12.18 20.27 7.90
CA PHE A 89 -11.92 19.82 9.27
C PHE A 89 -13.18 19.69 10.14
N LYS A 90 -14.35 20.18 9.72
CA LYS A 90 -15.60 20.02 10.48
C LYS A 90 -16.13 18.59 10.43
N ARG A 91 -15.64 17.78 9.49
CA ARG A 91 -15.99 16.36 9.34
C ARG A 91 -15.39 15.48 10.44
N PHE A 92 -14.41 16.01 11.18
CA PHE A 92 -13.74 15.28 12.25
C PHE A 92 -14.34 15.66 13.59
N THR A 93 -14.92 14.69 14.27
CA THR A 93 -15.63 14.85 15.54
C THR A 93 -15.02 14.03 16.67
N HIS A 94 -14.21 13.03 16.34
CA HIS A 94 -13.58 12.13 17.27
C HIS A 94 -12.23 12.65 17.77
N ALA A 95 -11.83 12.13 18.92
CA ALA A 95 -10.57 12.48 19.56
C ALA A 95 -9.34 11.80 18.94
N ASN A 96 -9.55 10.96 17.92
CA ASN A 96 -8.52 10.24 17.19
C ASN A 96 -8.83 10.30 15.70
N LEU A 97 -7.82 10.60 14.89
CA LEU A 97 -7.92 10.67 13.43
C LEU A 97 -6.88 9.74 12.81
N LEU A 98 -7.34 8.81 11.99
CA LEU A 98 -6.49 8.00 11.13
C LEU A 98 -6.23 8.76 9.83
N ILE A 99 -4.95 8.94 9.47
CA ILE A 99 -4.55 9.58 8.21
C ILE A 99 -3.81 8.59 7.34
N SER A 100 -4.32 8.34 6.13
CA SER A 100 -3.59 7.59 5.09
C SER A 100 -3.07 8.57 4.02
N PRO A 101 -1.74 8.80 3.94
CA PRO A 101 -1.17 9.68 2.93
C PRO A 101 -1.41 9.27 1.48
N GLU A 102 -1.66 7.98 1.23
CA GLU A 102 -1.93 7.42 -0.08
C GLU A 102 -3.01 6.35 0.02
N ASN A 103 -3.74 6.17 -1.08
CA ASN A 103 -4.59 5.01 -1.30
C ASN A 103 -3.79 3.96 -2.07
N ILE A 104 -3.32 2.93 -1.38
CA ILE A 104 -2.58 1.86 -2.04
C ILE A 104 -3.58 0.79 -2.44
N LYS A 105 -3.69 0.58 -3.75
CA LYS A 105 -4.49 -0.51 -4.29
C LYS A 105 -3.74 -1.81 -3.97
N GLY A 106 -4.33 -2.62 -3.10
CA GLY A 106 -3.87 -3.97 -2.82
C GLY A 106 -3.91 -4.78 -4.11
N TYR A 107 -2.83 -5.47 -4.44
CA TYR A 107 -2.85 -6.50 -5.46
C TYR A 107 -2.90 -7.82 -4.71
N ASP A 108 -3.97 -8.57 -4.88
CA ASP A 108 -4.07 -9.90 -4.26
C ASP A 108 -2.88 -10.76 -4.67
N CYS A 109 -2.32 -11.47 -3.69
CA CYS A 109 -1.41 -12.57 -3.95
C CYS A 109 -2.24 -13.67 -4.62
N GLY A 110 -2.01 -13.93 -5.90
CA GLY A 110 -2.70 -15.01 -6.62
C GLY A 110 -3.63 -14.58 -7.76
N VAL A 111 -3.79 -13.27 -8.03
CA VAL A 111 -4.49 -12.85 -9.26
C VAL A 111 -3.59 -12.96 -10.50
N PRO A 112 -4.12 -13.37 -11.67
CA PRO A 112 -3.38 -13.46 -12.95
C PRO A 112 -2.65 -12.16 -13.36
N PHE A 113 -3.05 -11.01 -12.81
CA PHE A 113 -2.39 -9.72 -12.99
C PHE A 113 -0.96 -9.67 -12.43
N MET A 114 -0.52 -10.65 -11.65
CA MET A 114 0.89 -10.76 -11.23
C MET A 114 1.83 -11.08 -12.39
N TYR A 115 1.29 -11.57 -13.51
CA TYR A 115 2.02 -11.90 -14.73
C TYR A 115 1.87 -10.85 -15.84
N GLY A 116 1.13 -9.76 -15.60
CA GLY A 116 1.06 -8.64 -16.54
C GLY A 116 2.29 -7.73 -16.46
N CYS A 117 2.57 -6.99 -17.53
CA CYS A 117 3.62 -5.97 -17.51
C CYS A 117 3.31 -4.88 -16.47
N ARG A 118 4.26 -4.63 -15.58
CA ARG A 118 4.20 -3.56 -14.56
C ARG A 118 5.22 -2.51 -14.90
N SER A 119 4.84 -1.23 -14.79
CA SER A 119 5.77 -0.18 -15.15
C SER A 119 6.90 -0.07 -14.12
N ASP A 120 8.12 0.07 -14.62
CA ASP A 120 9.28 0.43 -13.79
C ASP A 120 9.29 1.93 -13.44
N TYR A 121 8.40 2.70 -14.06
CA TYR A 121 8.27 4.14 -13.89
C TYR A 121 6.98 4.48 -13.15
N ASN A 122 7.04 5.45 -12.23
CA ASN A 122 5.84 5.99 -11.62
C ASN A 122 5.10 6.87 -12.65
N THR A 123 4.08 6.34 -13.32
CA THR A 123 3.26 7.10 -14.26
C THR A 123 1.97 7.63 -13.64
N THR A 124 1.75 7.45 -12.34
CA THR A 124 0.52 7.88 -11.66
C THR A 124 0.69 9.26 -11.07
N ASN A 125 1.77 9.49 -10.33
CA ASN A 125 2.06 10.76 -9.68
C ASN A 125 3.56 11.09 -9.66
N PRO A 126 4.25 11.08 -10.83
CA PRO A 126 5.68 11.32 -10.90
C PRO A 126 6.11 12.71 -10.41
N ASN A 127 5.25 13.73 -10.47
CA ASN A 127 5.64 15.12 -10.30
C ASN A 127 5.27 15.68 -8.92
N TYR A 128 4.07 15.36 -8.45
CA TYR A 128 3.59 15.77 -7.12
C TYR A 128 2.72 14.66 -6.54
N SER A 129 3.09 14.22 -5.34
CA SER A 129 2.53 13.08 -4.63
C SER A 129 2.42 13.36 -3.13
N SER A 130 2.13 12.32 -2.36
CA SER A 130 2.06 12.42 -0.90
C SER A 130 3.38 12.88 -0.26
N SER A 131 4.54 12.55 -0.87
CA SER A 131 5.86 12.95 -0.37
C SER A 131 6.09 14.45 -0.37
N GLU A 132 5.57 15.14 -1.37
CA GLU A 132 5.68 16.60 -1.46
C GLU A 132 4.65 17.29 -0.56
N PHE A 133 3.46 16.69 -0.41
CA PHE A 133 2.39 17.24 0.42
C PHE A 133 2.69 17.13 1.92
N PHE A 134 3.03 15.94 2.44
CA PHE A 134 3.22 15.71 3.86
C PHE A 134 4.64 16.09 4.35
N ASN A 135 4.91 17.39 4.35
CA ASN A 135 6.12 17.97 4.92
C ASN A 135 5.90 18.48 6.37
N SER A 136 6.98 18.76 7.10
CA SER A 136 6.92 19.25 8.50
C SER A 136 6.00 20.46 8.72
N ASN A 137 5.88 21.38 7.74
CA ASN A 137 4.99 22.53 7.86
C ASN A 137 3.52 22.12 7.83
N ILE A 138 3.15 21.24 6.89
CA ILE A 138 1.78 20.71 6.78
C ILE A 138 1.41 19.89 8.02
N ILE A 139 2.32 19.07 8.53
CA ILE A 139 2.10 18.33 9.79
C ILE A 139 1.83 19.29 10.95
N LYS A 140 2.62 20.37 11.08
CA LYS A 140 2.39 21.41 12.10
C LYS A 140 1.03 22.10 11.92
N LYS A 141 0.59 22.34 10.68
CA LYS A 141 -0.73 22.93 10.40
C LYS A 141 -1.87 21.98 10.77
N PHE A 142 -1.76 20.69 10.45
CA PHE A 142 -2.70 19.66 10.91
C PHE A 142 -2.85 19.66 12.42
N ARG A 143 -1.72 19.62 13.15
CA ARG A 143 -1.71 19.62 14.63
C ARG A 143 -2.36 20.87 15.25
N LYS A 144 -2.35 22.00 14.54
CA LYS A 144 -3.02 23.24 14.99
C LYS A 144 -4.52 23.24 14.69
N LYS A 145 -4.94 22.60 13.61
CA LYS A 145 -6.35 22.58 13.16
C LYS A 145 -7.16 21.49 13.83
N ILE A 146 -6.54 20.35 14.15
CA ILE A 146 -7.21 19.17 14.67
C ILE A 146 -7.01 19.07 16.18
N LYS A 147 -8.10 18.85 16.90
CA LYS A 147 -8.10 18.56 18.35
C LYS A 147 -8.23 17.06 18.59
N ALA A 148 -7.33 16.27 18.00
CA ALA A 148 -7.32 14.82 18.09
C ALA A 148 -5.88 14.30 18.08
N ASN A 149 -5.68 13.06 18.53
CA ASN A 149 -4.51 12.27 18.18
C ASN A 149 -4.51 12.04 16.67
N ILE A 150 -3.35 12.17 16.01
CA ILE A 150 -3.23 11.86 14.57
C ILE A 150 -2.40 10.60 14.43
N ILE A 151 -2.97 9.58 13.80
CA ILE A 151 -2.42 8.24 13.69
C ILE A 151 -2.22 7.96 12.20
N PRO A 152 -0.98 7.99 11.69
CA PRO A 152 -0.72 7.58 10.32
C PRO A 152 -1.08 6.10 10.17
N VAL A 153 -1.75 5.75 9.08
CA VAL A 153 -2.11 4.37 8.74
C VAL A 153 -1.76 4.08 7.29
N PHE A 154 -1.58 2.80 6.98
CA PHE A 154 -1.43 2.31 5.63
C PHE A 154 -2.78 1.79 5.16
N ALA A 155 -3.46 2.54 4.30
CA ALA A 155 -4.69 2.07 3.68
C ALA A 155 -4.37 1.18 2.48
N ILE A 156 -4.74 -0.10 2.59
CA ILE A 156 -4.78 -1.04 1.49
C ILE A 156 -6.24 -1.24 1.12
N ASN A 157 -6.61 -0.79 -0.08
CA ASN A 157 -7.88 -1.18 -0.66
C ASN A 157 -7.70 -2.55 -1.29
N ASN A 158 -8.16 -3.58 -0.59
CA ASN A 158 -8.42 -4.88 -1.22
C ASN A 158 -9.73 -4.77 -2.01
N PHE A 159 -9.85 -5.49 -3.12
CA PHE A 159 -10.99 -5.39 -4.04
C PHE A 159 -12.35 -5.67 -3.36
N ASP A 160 -12.34 -6.35 -2.21
CA ASP A 160 -13.52 -6.77 -1.47
C ASP A 160 -13.93 -5.76 -0.38
N ASN A 161 -14.27 -4.51 -0.74
CA ASN A 161 -15.02 -3.53 0.08
C ASN A 161 -14.58 -3.25 1.54
N GLU A 162 -13.53 -3.88 2.04
CA GLU A 162 -12.95 -3.67 3.36
C GLU A 162 -11.69 -2.83 3.17
N PHE A 163 -11.78 -1.57 3.60
CA PHE A 163 -10.62 -0.71 3.79
C PHE A 163 -9.72 -1.34 4.86
N GLY A 164 -8.72 -2.11 4.43
CA GLY A 164 -7.70 -2.68 5.30
C GLY A 164 -6.75 -1.56 5.74
N MET A 165 -6.93 -1.05 6.95
CA MET A 165 -6.00 -0.09 7.53
C MET A 165 -4.99 -0.82 8.41
N ASN A 166 -3.72 -0.77 8.01
CA ASN A 166 -2.64 -1.31 8.81
C ASN A 166 -2.00 -0.17 9.62
N LEU A 167 -1.85 -0.39 10.92
CA LEU A 167 -1.11 0.52 11.79
C LEU A 167 0.37 0.43 11.47
N PHE A 168 1.08 1.56 11.54
CA PHE A 168 2.54 1.54 11.39
C PHE A 168 3.21 1.07 12.67
N THR A 169 3.69 -0.17 12.62
CA THR A 169 4.65 -0.72 13.58
C THR A 169 6.06 -0.69 13.01
N ASN A 170 7.07 -0.76 13.86
CA ASN A 170 8.47 -0.87 13.41
C ASN A 170 8.67 -2.11 12.52
N ASP A 171 8.10 -3.25 12.92
CA ASP A 171 8.15 -4.50 12.14
C ASP A 171 7.52 -4.35 10.75
N PHE A 172 6.33 -3.72 10.68
CA PHE A 172 5.66 -3.44 9.41
C PHE A 172 6.54 -2.59 8.49
N ILE A 173 7.19 -1.56 9.05
CA ILE A 173 8.08 -0.67 8.31
C ILE A 173 9.31 -1.43 7.79
N GLU A 174 9.92 -2.28 8.60
CA GLU A 174 11.10 -3.06 8.21
C GLU A 174 10.77 -4.09 7.13
N ASP A 175 9.64 -4.78 7.23
CA ASP A 175 9.25 -5.81 6.27
C ASP A 175 8.87 -5.20 4.93
N TRP A 176 8.11 -4.11 4.92
CA TRP A 176 7.70 -3.48 3.66
C TRP A 176 8.84 -2.71 2.97
N GLN A 177 9.81 -2.17 3.72
CA GLN A 177 11.00 -1.55 3.12
C GLN A 177 11.84 -2.54 2.30
N LYS A 178 11.87 -3.82 2.71
CA LYS A 178 12.58 -4.88 1.97
C LYS A 178 11.90 -5.22 0.65
N ILE A 179 10.58 -5.00 0.56
CA ILE A 179 9.76 -5.41 -0.58
C ILE A 179 9.72 -4.33 -1.65
N ARG A 180 9.61 -3.05 -1.28
CA ARG A 180 9.47 -1.92 -2.21
C ARG A 180 10.07 -0.64 -1.63
N ASN A 181 10.88 0.08 -2.43
CA ASN A 181 11.36 1.42 -2.08
C ASN A 181 10.26 2.46 -2.32
N PHE A 182 9.27 2.54 -1.42
CA PHE A 182 8.21 3.52 -1.52
C PHE A 182 8.63 4.88 -0.93
N GLU A 183 8.53 5.95 -1.73
CA GLU A 183 8.57 7.35 -1.26
C GLU A 183 7.59 7.61 -0.10
N TYR A 184 6.49 6.86 -0.06
CA TYR A 184 5.53 6.82 1.03
C TYR A 184 6.17 6.55 2.42
N PHE A 185 7.14 5.64 2.54
CA PHE A 185 7.80 5.43 3.83
C PHE A 185 8.63 6.63 4.27
N LYS A 186 9.07 7.50 3.35
CA LYS A 186 9.69 8.78 3.72
C LYS A 186 8.66 9.72 4.33
N VAL A 187 7.43 9.76 3.82
CA VAL A 187 6.32 10.50 4.43
C VAL A 187 6.07 10.01 5.85
N ILE A 188 5.93 8.71 6.02
CA ILE A 188 5.66 8.13 7.33
C ILE A 188 6.81 8.41 8.30
N LYS A 189 8.07 8.27 7.85
CA LYS A 189 9.25 8.65 8.65
C LYS A 189 9.25 10.13 9.00
N ASN A 190 8.84 11.02 8.10
CA ASN A 190 8.74 12.45 8.37
C ASN A 190 7.64 12.77 9.39
N ILE A 191 6.50 12.09 9.31
CA ILE A 191 5.42 12.24 10.29
C ILE A 191 5.87 11.68 11.65
N ALA A 192 6.54 10.52 11.63
CA ALA A 192 7.05 9.84 12.81
C ALA A 192 8.19 10.61 13.50
N SER A 193 9.07 11.28 12.76
CA SER A 193 10.15 12.10 13.34
C SER A 193 9.63 13.34 14.07
N GLU A 194 8.45 13.84 13.68
CA GLU A 194 7.72 14.90 14.39
C GLU A 194 6.85 14.33 15.55
N SER A 195 6.80 13.00 15.69
CA SER A 195 6.04 12.29 16.72
C SER A 195 6.85 12.10 18.00
N LYS A 196 6.17 12.16 19.15
CA LYS A 196 6.82 12.12 20.47
C LYS A 196 6.76 10.76 21.16
N VAL A 197 5.88 9.85 20.73
CA VAL A 197 5.57 8.65 21.52
C VAL A 197 5.34 7.45 20.62
N ILE A 198 6.07 6.39 20.91
CA ILE A 198 5.78 5.02 20.49
C ILE A 198 4.80 4.44 21.50
N TYR A 199 3.54 4.22 21.12
CA TYR A 199 2.57 3.61 22.04
C TYR A 199 2.78 2.10 22.09
N LYS A 200 2.99 1.57 23.29
CA LYS A 200 3.08 0.13 23.54
C LYS A 200 1.73 -0.38 24.05
N ASN A 201 0.84 -0.79 23.14
CA ASN A 201 -0.30 -1.61 23.55
C ASN A 201 0.18 -3.06 23.56
N ARG A 202 0.25 -3.69 24.75
CA ARG A 202 0.58 -5.09 25.14
C ARG A 202 1.39 -6.03 24.21
N GLU A 203 1.45 -5.84 22.89
CA GLU A 203 2.21 -6.59 21.89
C GLU A 203 2.85 -5.73 20.77
N GLN A 204 2.48 -4.45 20.56
CA GLN A 204 2.98 -3.64 19.42
C GLN A 204 3.30 -2.18 19.75
N GLU A 205 4.30 -1.64 19.05
CA GLU A 205 4.78 -0.27 19.08
C GLU A 205 4.18 0.54 17.91
N ILE A 206 3.33 1.52 18.18
CA ILE A 206 2.64 2.32 17.14
C ILE A 206 3.18 3.76 17.12
N LEU A 207 3.43 4.29 15.93
CA LEU A 207 3.82 5.68 15.69
C LEU A 207 2.58 6.57 15.55
N TYR A 208 2.46 7.61 16.38
CA TYR A 208 1.36 8.57 16.28
C TYR A 208 1.72 9.95 16.87
N LEU A 209 1.01 10.99 16.44
CA LEU A 209 1.14 12.36 16.93
C LEU A 209 0.12 12.61 18.06
N PRO A 210 0.56 12.65 19.34
CA PRO A 210 -0.36 12.78 20.45
C PRO A 210 -0.94 14.18 20.59
N ASN A 211 -2.16 14.21 21.11
CA ASN A 211 -2.82 15.38 21.67
C ASN A 211 -2.92 15.20 23.19
N ASN A 212 -2.31 16.12 23.95
CA ASN A 212 -2.20 16.00 25.41
C ASN A 212 -3.53 15.93 26.18
N LYS A 213 -4.67 16.14 25.51
CA LYS A 213 -6.00 16.12 26.14
C LYS A 213 -6.74 14.80 26.00
N TYR A 214 -6.32 13.92 25.09
CA TYR A 214 -7.13 12.77 24.70
C TYR A 214 -6.32 11.48 24.73
N GLU A 215 -6.91 10.44 25.29
CA GLU A 215 -6.35 9.09 25.24
C GLU A 215 -6.42 8.52 23.82
N LEU A 216 -5.41 7.73 23.48
CA LEU A 216 -5.35 7.04 22.20
C LEU A 216 -6.41 5.93 22.18
N ASN A 217 -7.31 5.97 21.19
CA ASN A 217 -8.29 4.92 20.94
C ASN A 217 -8.44 4.72 19.42
N ILE A 218 -8.18 3.50 18.95
CA ILE A 218 -8.22 3.13 17.53
C ILE A 218 -9.58 2.58 17.07
N GLU A 219 -10.50 2.31 17.99
CA GLU A 219 -11.86 1.83 17.69
C GLU A 219 -12.81 3.00 17.39
N ASN A 220 -12.56 4.16 17.99
CA ASN A 220 -13.38 5.36 17.82
C ASN A 220 -12.58 6.47 17.13
N THR A 221 -12.48 6.38 15.80
CA THR A 221 -11.62 7.23 14.98
C THR A 221 -12.37 7.84 13.81
N ASP A 222 -12.05 9.09 13.48
CA ASP A 222 -12.30 9.62 12.15
C ASP A 222 -11.26 9.11 11.15
N TYR A 223 -11.55 9.27 9.86
CA TYR A 223 -10.66 8.86 8.78
C TYR A 223 -10.44 9.97 7.75
N LEU A 224 -9.20 10.11 7.31
CA LEU A 224 -8.81 10.99 6.23
C LEU A 224 -7.79 10.28 5.33
N MET A 225 -8.09 10.13 4.06
CA MET A 225 -7.18 9.54 3.08
C MET A 225 -7.02 10.44 1.88
N PHE A 226 -5.82 10.39 1.29
CA PHE A 226 -5.48 11.10 0.08
C PHE A 226 -5.11 10.12 -1.03
N ASP A 227 -5.47 10.45 -2.27
CA ASP A 227 -4.96 9.78 -3.47
C ASP A 227 -4.49 10.88 -4.44
N PHE A 228 -3.22 10.83 -4.83
CA PHE A 228 -2.56 11.84 -5.65
C PHE A 228 -2.33 11.28 -7.05
N LYS A 229 -2.74 12.04 -8.07
CA LYS A 229 -2.54 11.72 -9.49
C LYS A 229 -1.98 12.94 -10.21
N ASN A 230 -1.21 12.71 -11.26
CA ASN A 230 -0.81 13.76 -12.18
C ASN A 230 -1.35 13.45 -13.57
N GLU A 231 -1.79 14.49 -14.26
CA GLU A 231 -2.10 14.47 -15.70
C GLU A 231 -1.16 15.45 -16.40
N LEU A 232 -0.94 15.25 -17.70
CA LEU A 232 -0.15 16.19 -18.50
C LEU A 232 -0.77 17.58 -18.45
N GLU A 233 -0.03 18.57 -18.94
CA GLU A 233 -0.39 19.99 -18.84
C GLU A 233 -0.27 20.53 -17.41
N ASN A 234 0.66 19.97 -16.63
CA ASN A 234 0.95 20.36 -15.26
C ASN A 234 -0.28 20.28 -14.34
N ILE A 235 -1.04 19.21 -14.48
CA ILE A 235 -2.26 18.98 -13.70
C ILE A 235 -1.95 18.05 -12.53
N VAL A 236 -2.38 18.45 -11.35
CA VAL A 236 -2.38 17.64 -10.12
C VAL A 236 -3.82 17.41 -9.70
N ILE A 237 -4.17 16.14 -9.49
CA ILE A 237 -5.46 15.72 -8.97
C ILE A 237 -5.23 15.14 -7.58
N VAL A 238 -6.03 15.59 -6.62
CA VAL A 238 -6.02 15.08 -5.25
C VAL A 238 -7.43 14.68 -4.87
N ASP A 239 -7.64 13.38 -4.68
CA ASP A 239 -8.87 12.85 -4.11
C ASP A 239 -8.72 12.77 -2.59
N ILE A 240 -9.63 13.43 -1.87
CA ILE A 240 -9.64 13.47 -0.40
C ILE A 240 -10.87 12.70 0.10
N TYR A 241 -10.63 11.58 0.77
CA TYR A 241 -11.66 10.71 1.32
C TYR A 241 -11.83 10.99 2.80
N TYR A 242 -13.06 11.17 3.25
CA TYR A 242 -13.41 11.44 4.65
C TYR A 242 -14.23 10.28 5.19
N ASN A 243 -13.97 9.81 6.41
CA ASN A 243 -14.83 8.87 7.17
C ASN A 243 -15.38 7.68 6.36
N ARG A 244 -14.58 7.14 5.42
CA ARG A 244 -14.95 6.05 4.50
C ARG A 244 -16.15 6.35 3.59
N GLU A 245 -16.42 7.62 3.32
CA GLU A 245 -17.37 8.06 2.30
C GLU A 245 -16.97 7.48 0.93
N GLU A 246 -17.96 7.01 0.17
CA GLU A 246 -17.75 6.39 -1.15
C GLU A 246 -17.12 7.35 -2.16
N ASN A 247 -17.52 8.63 -2.11
CA ASN A 247 -17.10 9.65 -3.05
C ASN A 247 -16.06 10.59 -2.41
N PRO A 248 -14.88 10.75 -3.01
CA PRO A 248 -13.91 11.72 -2.51
C PRO A 248 -14.32 13.16 -2.86
N GLN A 249 -13.79 14.11 -2.08
CA GLN A 249 -13.61 15.47 -2.56
C GLN A 249 -12.43 15.50 -3.53
N THR A 250 -12.71 15.62 -4.82
CA THR A 250 -11.67 15.75 -5.85
C THR A 250 -11.26 17.22 -6.03
N LEU A 251 -9.97 17.48 -5.91
CA LEU A 251 -9.34 18.76 -6.26
C LEU A 251 -8.53 18.56 -7.53
N LYS A 252 -8.97 19.19 -8.63
CA LYS A 252 -8.21 19.22 -9.89
C LYS A 252 -7.55 20.59 -10.04
N LEU A 253 -6.21 20.64 -9.98
CA LEU A 253 -5.43 21.87 -10.03
C LEU A 253 -4.50 21.87 -11.24
N GLN A 254 -4.49 22.97 -11.99
CA GLN A 254 -3.57 23.16 -13.12
C GLN A 254 -2.63 24.33 -12.85
N TYR A 255 -1.34 24.11 -13.12
CA TYR A 255 -0.35 25.19 -13.12
C TYR A 255 -0.26 25.82 -14.51
N ASN A 256 -0.66 27.08 -14.62
CA ASN A 256 -0.53 27.87 -15.84
C ASN A 256 -0.15 29.31 -15.50
N LEU A 257 0.62 29.96 -16.38
CA LEU A 257 1.02 31.37 -16.25
C LEU A 257 1.59 31.72 -14.86
N GLY A 258 2.37 30.82 -14.26
CA GLY A 258 3.02 31.04 -12.96
C GLY A 258 2.12 30.87 -11.73
N LYS A 259 0.92 30.29 -11.88
CA LYS A 259 -0.04 30.13 -10.78
C LYS A 259 -0.82 28.82 -10.85
N TRP A 260 -1.25 28.34 -9.69
CA TRP A 260 -2.18 27.22 -9.56
C TRP A 260 -3.63 27.71 -9.64
N ASN A 261 -4.44 27.06 -10.47
CA ASN A 261 -5.87 27.33 -10.60
C ASN A 261 -6.67 26.05 -10.41
N PHE A 262 -7.84 26.16 -9.80
CA PHE A 262 -8.80 25.05 -9.76
C PHE A 262 -9.46 24.93 -11.14
N LEU A 263 -9.48 23.71 -11.68
CA LEU A 263 -10.33 23.38 -12.80
C LEU A 263 -11.74 23.11 -12.26
N SER A 264 -12.76 23.64 -12.93
CA SER A 264 -14.15 23.33 -12.60
C SER A 264 -14.40 21.86 -12.88
N ASN A 265 -15.07 21.19 -11.93
CA ASN A 265 -15.66 19.87 -12.15
C ASN A 265 -16.77 19.93 -13.20
#